data_AF-A0A4S3JCC2-F1
#
_entry.id   AF-A0A4S3JCC2-F1
#
_cell.length_a   1.000
_cell.length_b   1.000
_cell.length_c   1.000
_cell.angle_alpha   90.00
_cell.angle_beta   90.00
_cell.angle_gamma   90.00
#
_symmetry.space_group_name_H-M   'P 1'
#
loop_
_entity.id
_entity.type
_entity.pdbx_description
1 polymer ?
#
loop_
_entity_poly.entity_id
_entity_poly.type
_entity_poly.pdbx_seq_one_letter_code
_entity_poly.pdbx_strand_id
1 'polypeptide(L)'
;MPSLLHRYRYEARALTQRVPQSVSQNDPSLQNCSVVLRAVWQRNYEQVYKALRELPWSEQLKPIVSKYDAHFQEKTFKEVSRAYEAIRPAAAASYLGLDPDLAEQGDPAIIQKFTAREWKWDKETKLLHPKPIPVVPETTGDPSQGLDQIMALISKYGG
;
A
#
# COMPACT_ATOMS: atom_id res chain seq x y z
N MET A 1 -2.97 13.51 25.55
CA MET A 1 -4.01 12.61 24.99
C MET A 1 -3.46 11.91 23.75
N PRO A 2 -2.64 10.84 23.88
CA PRO A 2 -2.00 10.19 22.75
C PRO A 2 -2.96 9.18 22.08
N SER A 3 -3.49 9.65 20.96
CA SER A 3 -4.03 8.95 19.78
C SER A 3 -4.14 7.41 19.80
N LEU A 4 -5.38 6.97 19.61
CA LEU A 4 -5.89 5.62 19.39
C LEU A 4 -5.17 4.80 18.29
N LEU A 5 -4.32 5.43 17.48
CA LEU A 5 -3.51 4.78 16.43
C LEU A 5 -2.44 3.83 16.98
N HIS A 6 -2.02 4.01 18.24
CA HIS A 6 -1.14 3.03 18.89
C HIS A 6 -1.85 1.69 19.13
N ARG A 7 -3.16 1.69 19.35
CA ARG A 7 -3.89 0.52 19.87
C ARG A 7 -3.99 -0.61 18.82
N TYR A 8 -4.30 -0.28 17.58
CA TYR A 8 -4.39 -1.26 16.48
C TYR A 8 -3.05 -1.91 16.13
N ARG A 9 -1.92 -1.22 16.37
CA ARG A 9 -0.57 -1.78 16.16
C ARG A 9 -0.23 -2.86 17.20
N TYR A 10 -0.70 -2.72 18.43
CA TYR A 10 -0.49 -3.73 19.47
C TYR A 10 -1.40 -4.95 19.28
N GLU A 11 -2.63 -4.76 18.82
CA GLU A 11 -3.56 -5.85 18.56
C GLU A 11 -3.08 -6.76 17.41
N ALA A 12 -2.55 -6.16 16.32
CA ALA A 12 -1.92 -6.92 15.24
C ALA A 12 -0.71 -7.74 15.72
N ARG A 13 0.09 -7.21 16.66
CA ARG A 13 1.23 -7.89 17.30
C ARG A 13 0.77 -9.04 18.22
N ALA A 14 -0.27 -8.82 19.00
CA ALA A 14 -0.83 -9.83 19.88
C ALA A 14 -1.40 -11.03 19.09
N LEU A 15 -1.97 -10.77 17.90
CA LEU A 15 -2.43 -11.82 17.00
C LEU A 15 -1.26 -12.62 16.38
N THR A 16 -0.16 -11.96 16.00
CA THR A 16 1.02 -12.67 15.43
C THR A 16 1.77 -13.50 16.47
N GLN A 17 1.84 -13.05 17.73
CA GLN A 17 2.49 -13.79 18.81
C GLN A 17 1.68 -15.01 19.29
N ARG A 18 0.39 -15.08 18.96
CA ARG A 18 -0.49 -16.20 19.34
C ARG A 18 -0.54 -17.33 18.31
N VAL A 19 0.11 -17.17 17.15
CA VAL A 19 0.29 -18.27 16.20
C VAL A 19 1.40 -19.16 16.73
N PRO A 20 1.15 -20.46 17.00
CA PRO A 20 2.18 -21.38 17.44
C PRO A 20 3.33 -21.41 16.43
N GLN A 21 4.57 -21.22 16.89
CA GLN A 21 5.77 -21.29 16.03
C GLN A 21 5.86 -22.62 15.25
N SER A 22 5.25 -23.68 15.77
CA SER A 22 5.15 -25.00 15.15
C SER A 22 4.29 -25.04 13.88
N VAL A 23 3.30 -24.15 13.73
CA VAL A 23 2.47 -24.04 12.51
C VAL A 23 3.12 -23.09 11.51
N SER A 24 3.79 -22.04 11.99
CA SER A 24 4.43 -21.03 11.15
C SER A 24 5.65 -21.57 10.40
N GLN A 25 6.45 -22.47 10.97
CA GLN A 25 7.62 -23.04 10.29
C GLN A 25 7.29 -24.15 9.27
N ASN A 26 6.10 -24.77 9.35
CA ASN A 26 5.78 -25.94 8.55
C ASN A 26 5.08 -25.62 7.22
N ASP A 27 4.57 -24.39 7.04
CA ASP A 27 3.95 -23.94 5.80
C ASP A 27 4.81 -22.87 5.11
N PRO A 28 5.47 -23.20 3.98
CA PRO A 28 6.24 -22.25 3.18
C PRO A 28 5.44 -21.00 2.79
N SER A 29 4.12 -21.12 2.64
CA SER A 29 3.23 -20.02 2.28
C SER A 29 3.15 -18.96 3.38
N LEU A 30 3.11 -19.38 4.65
CA LEU A 30 3.05 -18.48 5.81
C LEU A 30 4.38 -17.76 6.03
N GLN A 31 5.51 -18.44 5.75
CA GLN A 31 6.83 -17.81 5.75
C GLN A 31 6.92 -16.72 4.67
N ASN A 32 6.46 -17.02 3.45
CA ASN A 32 6.45 -16.07 2.34
C ASN A 32 5.60 -14.83 2.66
N CYS A 33 4.39 -15.02 3.22
CA CYS A 33 3.55 -13.92 3.69
C CYS A 33 4.25 -13.06 4.75
N SER A 34 4.99 -13.68 5.66
CA SER A 34 5.71 -12.96 6.73
C SER A 34 6.86 -12.11 6.19
N VAL A 35 7.55 -12.58 5.15
CA VAL A 35 8.59 -11.81 4.44
C VAL A 35 7.98 -10.58 3.77
N VAL A 36 6.86 -10.73 3.05
CA VAL A 36 6.13 -9.61 2.45
C VAL A 36 5.70 -8.61 3.52
N LEU A 37 5.09 -9.07 4.61
CA LEU A 37 4.67 -8.18 5.71
C LEU A 37 5.85 -7.38 6.29
N ARG A 38 7.00 -8.03 6.48
CA ARG A 38 8.21 -7.37 6.98
C ARG A 38 8.72 -6.30 6.03
N ALA A 39 8.75 -6.60 4.73
CA ALA A 39 9.17 -5.64 3.70
C ALA A 39 8.23 -4.42 3.64
N VAL A 40 6.90 -4.66 3.72
CA VAL A 40 5.88 -3.60 3.76
C VAL A 40 6.06 -2.72 5.00
N TRP A 41 6.32 -3.32 6.17
CA TRP A 41 6.56 -2.56 7.40
C TRP A 41 7.81 -1.70 7.29
N GLN A 42 8.91 -2.25 6.77
CA GLN A 42 10.16 -1.51 6.56
C GLN A 42 10.04 -0.42 5.47
N ARG A 43 8.89 -0.29 4.80
CA ARG A 43 8.65 0.58 3.64
C ARG A 43 9.69 0.39 2.54
N ASN A 44 10.22 -0.83 2.43
CA ASN A 44 11.18 -1.17 1.39
C ASN A 44 10.41 -1.66 0.16
N TYR A 45 9.99 -0.72 -0.69
CA TYR A 45 9.17 -0.99 -1.87
C TYR A 45 9.82 -2.02 -2.80
N GLU A 46 11.12 -1.93 -3.03
CA GLU A 46 11.88 -2.87 -3.85
C GLU A 46 11.76 -4.30 -3.31
N GLN A 47 11.99 -4.50 -2.01
CA GLN A 47 11.85 -5.80 -1.36
C GLN A 47 10.40 -6.31 -1.36
N VAL A 48 9.40 -5.42 -1.30
CA VAL A 48 8.00 -5.81 -1.42
C VAL A 48 7.74 -6.39 -2.80
N TYR A 49 8.09 -5.69 -3.88
CA TYR A 49 7.87 -6.18 -5.24
C TYR A 49 8.70 -7.43 -5.55
N LYS A 50 9.93 -7.50 -5.03
CA LYS A 50 10.78 -8.68 -5.13
C LYS A 50 10.12 -9.88 -4.47
N ALA A 51 9.65 -9.73 -3.22
CA ALA A 51 8.96 -10.80 -2.50
C ALA A 51 7.64 -11.21 -3.18
N LEU A 52 6.86 -10.26 -3.70
CA LEU A 52 5.60 -10.55 -4.38
C LEU A 52 5.83 -11.34 -5.69
N ARG A 53 6.89 -11.06 -6.44
CA ARG A 53 7.13 -11.64 -7.78
C ARG A 53 8.02 -12.89 -7.77
N GLU A 54 8.99 -12.99 -6.85
CA GLU A 54 9.98 -14.08 -6.84
C GLU A 54 9.64 -15.22 -5.88
N LEU A 55 8.82 -14.99 -4.85
CA LEU A 55 8.50 -16.06 -3.89
C LEU A 55 7.59 -17.12 -4.52
N PRO A 56 7.81 -18.42 -4.21
CA PRO A 56 6.96 -19.49 -4.69
C PRO A 56 5.61 -19.47 -3.94
N TRP A 57 4.62 -18.83 -4.53
CA TRP A 57 3.25 -18.80 -4.01
C TRP A 57 2.48 -20.07 -4.40
N SER A 58 1.72 -20.61 -3.44
CA SER A 58 0.77 -21.68 -3.73
C SER A 58 -0.33 -21.20 -4.69
N GLU A 59 -0.89 -22.12 -5.49
CA GLU A 59 -1.92 -21.79 -6.50
C GLU A 59 -3.11 -21.01 -5.90
N GLN A 60 -3.45 -21.30 -4.64
CA GLN A 60 -4.54 -20.63 -3.92
C GLN A 60 -4.21 -19.17 -3.56
N LEU A 61 -2.93 -18.86 -3.34
CA LEU A 61 -2.48 -17.52 -2.94
C LEU A 61 -2.11 -16.63 -4.12
N LYS A 62 -1.69 -17.20 -5.26
CA LYS A 62 -1.39 -16.45 -6.49
C LYS A 62 -2.43 -15.36 -6.83
N PRO A 63 -3.75 -15.63 -6.85
CA PRO A 63 -4.73 -14.59 -7.18
C PRO A 63 -4.82 -13.50 -6.10
N ILE A 64 -4.57 -13.83 -4.83
CA ILE A 64 -4.57 -12.87 -3.73
C ILE A 64 -3.33 -11.97 -3.80
N VAL A 65 -2.17 -12.57 -4.05
CA VAL A 65 -0.88 -11.87 -4.21
C VAL A 65 -0.95 -10.91 -5.40
N SER A 66 -1.49 -11.36 -6.54
CA SER A 66 -1.65 -10.52 -7.73
C SER A 66 -2.59 -9.32 -7.47
N LYS A 67 -3.72 -9.55 -6.79
CA LYS A 67 -4.61 -8.46 -6.36
C LYS A 67 -3.92 -7.49 -5.40
N TYR A 68 -3.11 -8.01 -4.49
CA TYR A 68 -2.35 -7.20 -3.55
C TYR A 68 -1.26 -6.38 -4.24
N ASP A 69 -0.54 -6.94 -5.21
CA ASP A 69 0.48 -6.24 -6.01
C ASP A 69 -0.16 -5.04 -6.74
N ALA A 70 -1.27 -5.26 -7.43
CA ALA A 70 -2.02 -4.19 -8.09
C ALA A 70 -2.52 -3.13 -7.11
N HIS A 71 -3.07 -3.55 -5.96
CA HIS A 71 -3.54 -2.64 -4.92
C HIS A 71 -2.39 -1.83 -4.29
N PHE A 72 -1.25 -2.47 -4.02
CA PHE A 72 -0.08 -1.83 -3.44
C PHE A 72 0.50 -0.80 -4.41
N GLN A 73 0.65 -1.16 -5.69
CA GLN A 73 1.08 -0.24 -6.73
C GLN A 73 0.11 0.95 -6.88
N GLU A 74 -1.20 0.70 -6.86
CA GLU A 74 -2.20 1.77 -6.92
C GLU A 74 -2.14 2.70 -5.71
N LYS A 75 -2.01 2.14 -4.50
CA LYS A 75 -1.85 2.92 -3.28
C LYS A 75 -0.60 3.79 -3.33
N THR A 76 0.55 3.20 -3.68
CA THR A 76 1.81 3.93 -3.76
C THR A 76 1.78 4.99 -4.85
N PHE A 77 1.13 4.71 -5.98
CA PHE A 77 0.90 5.72 -7.02
C PHE A 77 0.15 6.94 -6.48
N LYS A 78 -0.93 6.73 -5.71
CA LYS A 78 -1.68 7.82 -5.08
C LYS A 78 -0.84 8.57 -4.05
N GLU A 79 -0.03 7.86 -3.25
CA GLU A 79 0.88 8.48 -2.28
C GLU A 79 1.93 9.36 -2.95
N VAL A 80 2.61 8.86 -4.00
CA VAL A 80 3.59 9.65 -4.76
C VAL A 80 2.93 10.84 -5.43
N SER A 81 1.73 10.66 -6.00
CA SER A 81 0.96 11.75 -6.61
C SER A 81 0.53 12.85 -5.64
N ARG A 82 0.45 12.53 -4.35
CA ARG A 82 0.13 13.49 -3.29
C ARG A 82 1.35 14.14 -2.69
N ALA A 83 2.46 13.40 -2.59
CA ALA A 83 3.65 13.85 -1.87
C ALA A 83 4.61 14.67 -2.74
N TYR A 84 4.56 14.51 -4.06
CA TYR A 84 5.51 15.13 -4.99
C TYR A 84 4.80 15.94 -6.07
N GLU A 85 5.24 17.18 -6.25
CA GLU A 85 4.88 18.02 -7.40
C GLU A 85 5.76 17.70 -8.63
N ALA A 86 7.01 17.31 -8.38
CA ALA A 86 7.95 16.81 -9.36
C ALA A 86 8.79 15.68 -8.73
N ILE A 87 9.03 14.61 -9.47
CA ILE A 87 9.80 13.46 -9.03
C ILE A 87 10.67 12.92 -10.16
N ARG A 88 11.86 12.41 -9.83
CA ARG A 88 12.72 11.73 -10.80
C ARG A 88 12.09 10.41 -11.25
N PRO A 89 12.20 10.05 -12.55
CA PRO A 89 11.72 8.77 -13.06
C PRO A 89 12.25 7.55 -12.30
N ALA A 90 13.55 7.49 -11.99
CA ALA A 90 14.11 6.38 -11.21
C ALA A 90 13.42 6.21 -9.86
N ALA A 91 13.24 7.32 -9.11
CA ALA A 91 12.58 7.28 -7.80
C ALA A 91 11.12 6.83 -7.92
N ALA A 92 10.38 7.37 -8.89
CA ALA A 92 9.00 6.96 -9.14
C ALA A 92 8.90 5.48 -9.55
N ALA A 93 9.85 4.98 -10.35
CA ALA A 93 9.92 3.60 -10.75
C ALA A 93 10.22 2.66 -9.57
N SER A 94 11.16 3.03 -8.69
CA SER A 94 11.43 2.27 -7.45
C SER A 94 10.18 2.16 -6.57
N TYR A 95 9.40 3.22 -6.44
CA TYR A 95 8.15 3.20 -5.67
C TYR A 95 7.08 2.31 -6.29
N LEU A 96 7.01 2.22 -7.63
CA LEU A 96 6.00 1.41 -8.33
C LEU A 96 6.47 0.00 -8.71
N GLY A 97 7.70 -0.37 -8.34
CA GLY A 97 8.28 -1.68 -8.70
C GLY A 97 8.55 -1.83 -10.19
N LEU A 98 8.92 -0.73 -10.84
CA LEU A 98 9.42 -0.67 -12.21
C LEU A 98 10.95 -0.56 -12.18
N ASP A 99 11.57 -0.78 -13.34
CA ASP A 99 13.02 -0.68 -13.47
C ASP A 99 13.48 0.80 -13.38
N PRO A 100 14.26 1.17 -12.36
CA PRO A 100 14.66 2.55 -12.14
C PRO A 100 15.70 3.04 -13.16
N ASP A 101 16.56 2.15 -13.66
CA ASP A 101 17.61 2.51 -14.62
C ASP A 101 16.99 2.82 -15.99
N LEU A 102 16.04 1.99 -16.43
CA LEU A 102 15.27 2.25 -17.64
C LEU A 102 14.39 3.49 -17.51
N ALA A 103 13.82 3.73 -16.33
CA ALA A 103 13.04 4.93 -16.06
C ALA A 103 13.91 6.21 -16.16
N GLU A 104 15.12 6.20 -15.58
CA GLU A 104 16.06 7.33 -15.63
C GLU A 104 16.50 7.64 -17.06
N GLN A 105 16.63 6.61 -17.90
CA GLN A 105 16.93 6.74 -19.33
C GLN A 105 15.75 7.32 -20.13
N GLY A 106 14.56 7.44 -19.51
CA GLY A 106 13.35 7.93 -20.16
C GLY A 106 12.73 6.90 -21.10
N ASP A 107 12.86 5.60 -20.79
CA ASP A 107 12.29 4.53 -21.59
C ASP A 107 10.80 4.78 -21.89
N PRO A 108 10.37 4.80 -23.17
CA PRO A 108 9.03 5.19 -23.53
C PRO A 108 7.95 4.23 -23.00
N ALA A 109 8.26 2.96 -22.75
CA ALA A 109 7.29 2.01 -22.20
C ALA A 109 7.04 2.28 -20.72
N ILE A 110 8.09 2.63 -19.97
CA ILE A 110 7.98 3.01 -18.55
C ILE A 110 7.33 4.38 -18.40
N ILE A 111 7.75 5.38 -19.18
CA ILE A 111 7.15 6.72 -19.16
C ILE A 111 5.66 6.65 -19.50
N GLN A 112 5.27 5.81 -20.46
CA GLN A 112 3.86 5.58 -20.79
C GLN A 112 3.01 5.10 -19.60
N LYS A 113 3.58 4.28 -18.71
CA LYS A 113 2.85 3.82 -17.51
C LYS A 113 2.49 4.97 -16.56
N PHE A 114 3.35 5.99 -16.50
CA PHE A 114 3.08 7.20 -15.72
C PHE A 114 2.10 8.12 -16.45
N THR A 115 2.34 8.40 -17.74
CA THR A 115 1.49 9.32 -18.52
C THR A 115 0.07 8.80 -18.74
N ALA A 116 -0.11 7.47 -18.81
CA ALA A 116 -1.44 6.84 -18.86
C ALA A 116 -2.30 7.16 -17.63
N ARG A 117 -1.66 7.56 -16.52
CA ARG A 117 -2.32 7.98 -15.28
C ARG A 117 -2.27 9.50 -15.09
N GLU A 118 -2.22 10.23 -16.20
CA GLU A 118 -2.24 11.69 -16.28
C GLU A 118 -1.03 12.41 -15.66
N TRP A 119 0.07 11.69 -15.39
CA TRP A 119 1.33 12.35 -15.04
C TRP A 119 1.92 13.02 -16.27
N LYS A 120 2.55 14.19 -16.10
CA LYS A 120 3.22 14.89 -17.19
C LYS A 120 4.70 14.54 -17.17
N TRP A 121 5.22 14.16 -18.32
CA TRP A 121 6.66 13.96 -18.52
C TRP A 121 7.27 15.22 -19.11
N ASP A 122 8.22 15.81 -18.39
CA ASP A 122 9.01 16.93 -18.88
C ASP A 122 10.36 16.42 -19.40
N LYS A 123 10.55 16.52 -20.72
CA LYS A 123 11.77 16.08 -21.41
C LYS A 123 12.96 17.02 -21.19
N GLU A 124 12.72 18.30 -20.92
CA GLU A 124 13.79 19.28 -20.70
C GLU A 124 14.41 19.09 -19.31
N THR A 125 13.56 18.96 -18.28
CA THR A 125 14.03 18.78 -16.90
C THR A 125 14.25 17.33 -16.52
N LYS A 126 13.81 16.38 -17.35
CA LYS A 126 13.80 14.92 -17.08
C LYS A 126 13.05 14.58 -15.80
N LEU A 127 11.96 15.30 -15.52
CA LEU A 127 11.13 15.10 -14.33
C LEU A 127 9.72 14.64 -14.72
N LEU A 128 9.16 13.78 -13.86
CA LEU A 128 7.74 13.46 -13.88
C LEU A 128 7.01 14.41 -12.94
N HIS A 129 5.90 14.95 -13.41
CA HIS A 129 4.98 15.77 -12.63
C HIS A 129 3.71 14.98 -12.38
N PRO A 130 3.54 14.43 -11.17
CA PRO A 130 2.33 13.73 -10.81
C PRO A 130 1.12 14.66 -10.83
N LYS A 131 -0.05 14.11 -11.19
CA LYS A 131 -1.31 14.86 -11.07
C LYS A 131 -1.75 14.83 -9.61
N PRO A 132 -1.88 15.99 -8.92
CA PRO A 132 -2.34 16.01 -7.55
C PRO A 132 -3.74 15.42 -7.48
N ILE A 133 -3.90 14.32 -6.75
CA ILE A 133 -5.23 13.78 -6.46
C ILE A 133 -5.75 14.60 -5.29
N PRO A 134 -6.78 15.46 -5.48
CA PRO A 134 -7.27 16.32 -4.43
C PRO A 134 -7.67 15.47 -3.22
N VAL A 135 -7.23 15.92 -2.06
CA VAL A 135 -7.62 15.36 -0.77
C VAL A 135 -9.11 15.63 -0.66
N VAL A 136 -9.95 14.62 -0.92
CA VAL A 136 -11.18 14.53 -0.13
C VAL A 136 -10.64 14.11 1.24
N PRO A 137 -10.60 15.00 2.24
CA PRO A 137 -10.34 14.54 3.59
C PRO A 137 -11.40 13.49 3.80
N GLU A 138 -10.98 12.25 4.06
CA GLU A 138 -11.89 11.27 4.62
C GLU A 138 -12.43 11.97 5.86
N THR A 139 -13.67 12.47 5.78
CA THR A 139 -14.39 12.94 6.94
C THR A 139 -14.24 11.78 7.89
N THR A 140 -13.45 12.02 8.92
CA THR A 140 -13.35 11.14 10.06
C THR A 140 -14.76 11.22 10.62
N GLY A 141 -15.65 10.39 10.11
CA GLY A 141 -16.92 10.09 10.73
C GLY A 141 -16.48 9.52 12.05
N ASP A 142 -16.43 10.39 13.04
CA ASP A 142 -16.07 10.04 14.39
C ASP A 142 -16.91 8.80 14.72
N PRO A 143 -16.30 7.64 15.03
CA PRO A 143 -17.06 6.45 15.34
C PRO A 143 -18.07 6.68 16.48
N SER A 144 -17.86 7.75 17.28
CA SER A 144 -18.83 8.24 18.26
C SER A 144 -20.18 8.62 17.66
N GLN A 145 -20.23 9.26 16.47
CA GLN A 145 -21.48 9.68 15.82
C GLN A 145 -22.32 8.47 15.37
N GLY A 146 -21.67 7.38 14.96
CA GLY A 146 -22.35 6.13 14.63
C GLY A 146 -22.96 5.46 15.86
N LEU A 147 -22.23 5.45 16.98
CA LEU A 147 -22.70 4.89 18.25
C LEU A 147 -23.83 5.73 18.87
N ASP A 148 -23.76 7.06 18.78
CA ASP A 148 -24.80 7.97 19.27
C ASP A 148 -26.11 7.80 18.47
N GLN A 149 -26.02 7.58 17.16
CA GLN A 149 -27.20 7.28 16.33
C GLN A 149 -27.83 5.93 16.68
N ILE A 150 -27.01 4.90 16.94
CA ILE A 150 -27.50 3.58 17.35
C ILE A 150 -28.17 3.66 18.73
N MET A 151 -27.58 4.37 19.68
CA MET A 151 -28.15 4.57 21.03
C MET A 151 -29.45 5.37 21.00
N ALA A 152 -29.53 6.42 20.17
CA ALA A 152 -30.75 7.20 19.99
C ALA A 152 -31.90 6.36 19.39
N LEU A 153 -31.60 5.46 18.46
CA LEU A 153 -32.59 4.53 17.89
C LEU A 153 -33.07 3.53 18.93
N ILE A 154 -32.18 2.93 19.73
CA ILE A 154 -32.57 1.97 20.78
C ILE A 154 -33.47 2.63 21.84
N SER A 155 -33.17 3.86 22.25
CA SER A 155 -34.00 4.59 23.21
C SER A 155 -35.39 4.97 22.66
N LYS A 156 -35.56 5.04 21.34
CA LYS A 156 -36.83 5.41 20.70
C LYS A 156 -37.79 4.23 20.52
N TYR A 157 -37.30 2.99 20.60
CA TYR A 157 -38.09 1.77 20.43
C TYR A 157 -38.19 0.90 21.69
N GLY A 158 -37.68 1.38 22.83
CA GLY A 158 -37.68 0.69 24.12
C GLY A 158 -38.62 1.31 25.17
N GLY A 159 -39.81 1.75 24.77
CA GLY A 159 -40.87 2.26 25.65
C GLY A 159 -42.19 1.53 25.43
#